data_AF-A0A315WP67-F1
#
_entry.id   AF-A0A315WP67-F1
#
_cell.length_a   1.000
_cell.length_b   1.000
_cell.length_c   1.000
_cell.angle_alpha   90.00
_cell.angle_beta   90.00
_cell.angle_gamma   90.00
#
_symmetry.space_group_name_H-M   'P 1'
#
loop_
_entity.id
_entity.type
_entity.pdbx_description
1 polymer ?
#
loop_
_entity_poly.entity_id
_entity_poly.type
_entity_poly.pdbx_seq_one_letter_code
_entity_poly.pdbx_strand_id
1 'polypeptide(L)' 'MHDHRPARPDRAAFHAQHQLRAEVQAREWLARRESLQGAWLNWVAAQLYQLSPAEYAAMVRRELQRQAAAPGADQ' A
#
# COMPACT_ATOMS: atom_id res chain seq x y z
N MET A 1 -6.31 15.18 38.96
CA MET A 1 -6.63 14.01 38.13
C MET A 1 -5.91 14.17 36.79
N HIS A 2 -4.69 13.67 36.65
CA HIS A 2 -3.98 13.66 35.37
C HIS A 2 -3.82 12.19 34.95
N ASP A 3 -4.80 11.68 34.19
CA ASP A 3 -4.63 10.45 33.41
C ASP A 3 -4.44 10.89 31.96
N HIS A 4 -3.20 11.23 31.59
CA HIS A 4 -2.80 11.20 30.19
C HIS A 4 -2.01 9.92 30.01
N ARG A 5 -2.72 8.80 29.91
CA ARG A 5 -2.14 7.56 29.41
C ARG A 5 -1.76 7.83 27.94
N PRO A 6 -0.47 7.86 27.55
CA PRO A 6 -0.11 8.09 26.16
C PRO A 6 -0.72 6.96 25.35
N ALA A 7 -1.73 7.30 24.55
CA ALA A 7 -2.29 6.40 23.58
C ALA A 7 -1.12 5.87 22.74
N ARG A 8 -1.07 4.55 22.60
CA ARG A 8 -0.16 3.85 21.67
C ARG A 8 -0.09 4.66 20.36
N PRO A 9 1.08 4.78 19.71
CA PRO A 9 1.20 5.51 18.45
C PRO A 9 0.06 5.11 17.53
N ASP A 10 -0.81 6.08 17.24
CA ASP A 10 -2.15 5.80 16.78
C ASP A 10 -2.08 5.26 15.35
N ARG A 11 -2.48 3.99 15.17
CA ARG A 11 -2.45 3.36 13.85
C ARG A 11 -3.28 4.16 12.85
N ALA A 12 -4.35 4.83 13.26
CA ALA A 12 -5.14 5.65 12.34
C ALA A 12 -4.36 6.86 11.84
N ALA A 13 -3.55 7.51 12.70
CA ALA A 13 -2.65 8.58 12.28
C ALA A 13 -1.58 8.08 11.30
N PHE A 14 -0.98 6.91 11.56
CA PHE A 14 -0.03 6.27 10.64
C PHE A 14 -0.70 5.94 9.30
N HIS A 15 -1.90 5.34 9.33
CA HIS A 15 -2.64 4.99 8.12
C HIS A 15 -2.97 6.24 7.30
N ALA A 16 -3.48 7.30 7.92
CA ALA A 16 -3.80 8.55 7.24
C ALA A 16 -2.57 9.18 6.56
N GLN A 17 -1.41 9.16 7.23
CA GLN A 17 -0.17 9.72 6.68
C GLN A 17 0.40 8.89 5.52
N HIS A 18 0.23 7.57 5.58
CA HIS A 18 0.78 6.65 4.59
C HIS A 18 -0.21 6.30 3.47
N GLN A 19 -1.50 6.65 3.60
CA GLN A 19 -2.57 6.35 2.65
C GLN A 19 -2.19 6.83 1.24
N LEU A 20 -1.95 8.13 1.08
CA LEU A 20 -1.59 8.74 -0.20
C LEU A 20 -0.34 8.12 -0.81
N ARG A 21 0.65 7.80 0.04
CA ARG A 21 1.90 7.18 -0.39
C ARG A 21 1.69 5.75 -0.89
N ALA A 22 0.82 4.99 -0.21
CA ALA A 22 0.46 3.65 -0.61
C ALA A 22 -0.33 3.63 -1.92
N GLU A 23 -1.23 4.60 -2.12
CA GLU A 23 -1.99 4.78 -3.36
C GLU A 23 -1.09 5.08 -4.57
N VAL A 24 -0.15 6.03 -4.42
CA VAL A 24 0.82 6.37 -5.47
C VAL A 24 1.70 5.16 -5.79
N GLN A 25 2.23 4.47 -4.78
CA GLN A 25 3.04 3.26 -4.98
C GLN A 25 2.26 2.15 -5.69
N ALA A 26 0.99 1.94 -5.33
CA ALA A 26 0.15 0.96 -5.98
C ALA A 26 -0.05 1.27 -7.46
N ARG A 27 -0.30 2.55 -7.83
CA ARG A 27 -0.40 3.00 -9.23
C ARG A 27 0.88 2.74 -10.01
N GLU A 28 2.02 3.16 -9.45
CA GLU A 28 3.35 2.96 -10.06
C GLU A 28 3.64 1.48 -10.33
N TRP A 29 3.29 0.61 -9.37
CA TRP A 29 3.51 -0.83 -9.51
C TRP A 29 2.55 -1.44 -10.53
N LEU A 30 1.29 -0.97 -10.58
CA LEU A 30 0.32 -1.36 -11.60
C LEU A 30 0.75 -0.96 -13.01
N ALA A 31 1.33 0.22 -13.20
CA ALA A 31 1.88 0.63 -14.50
C ALA A 31 2.99 -0.33 -14.99
N ARG A 32 3.78 -0.88 -14.06
CA ARG A 32 4.81 -1.90 -14.39
C ARG A 32 4.22 -3.27 -14.72
N ARG A 33 2.93 -3.51 -14.48
CA ARG A 33 2.25 -4.78 -14.82
C ARG A 33 2.35 -5.08 -16.30
N GLU A 34 2.23 -4.07 -17.16
CA GLU A 34 2.31 -4.26 -18.61
C GLU A 34 3.73 -4.60 -19.08
N SER A 35 4.74 -3.98 -18.47
CA SER A 35 6.15 -4.26 -18.80
C SER A 35 6.63 -5.61 -18.27
N LEU A 36 6.19 -6.00 -17.07
CA LEU A 36 6.64 -7.23 -16.40
C LEU A 36 5.77 -8.46 -16.74
N GLN A 37 4.53 -8.25 -17.20
CA GLN A 37 3.57 -9.29 -17.57
C GLN A 37 3.50 -10.42 -16.52
N GLY A 38 3.77 -11.67 -16.91
CA GLY A 38 3.72 -12.84 -16.02
C GLY A 38 4.71 -12.79 -14.85
N ALA A 39 5.78 -12.01 -14.94
CA ALA A 39 6.74 -11.83 -13.85
C ALA A 39 6.26 -10.83 -12.78
N TRP A 40 5.22 -10.04 -13.07
CA TRP A 40 4.78 -8.94 -12.23
C TRP A 40 4.41 -9.36 -10.81
N LEU A 41 3.64 -10.45 -10.64
CA LEU A 41 3.23 -10.93 -9.32
C LEU A 41 4.42 -11.34 -8.45
N ASN A 42 5.42 -12.01 -9.05
CA ASN A 42 6.63 -12.42 -8.35
C ASN A 42 7.47 -11.20 -7.93
N TRP A 43 7.57 -10.20 -8.81
CA TRP A 43 8.24 -8.94 -8.51
C TRP A 43 7.52 -8.17 -7.39
N VAL A 44 6.18 -8.05 -7.44
CA VAL A 44 5.38 -7.40 -6.39
C VAL A 44 5.59 -8.10 -5.05
N ALA A 45 5.60 -9.43 -5.01
CA ALA A 45 5.89 -10.18 -3.78
C ALA A 45 7.27 -9.81 -3.21
N ALA A 46 8.31 -9.78 -4.05
CA ALA A 46 9.66 -9.37 -3.64
C ALA A 46 9.70 -7.93 -3.11
N GLN A 47 8.90 -7.01 -3.66
CA GLN A 47 8.83 -5.62 -3.19
C GLN A 47 8.06 -5.49 -1.88
N LEU A 48 6.97 -6.25 -1.70
CA LEU A 48 6.23 -6.30 -0.44
C LEU A 48 7.10 -6.85 0.69
N TYR A 49 7.98 -7.82 0.43
CA TYR A 49 8.93 -8.33 1.42
C TYR A 49 9.99 -7.30 1.83
N GLN A 50 10.36 -6.38 0.93
CA GLN A 50 11.30 -5.30 1.23
C GLN A 50 10.63 -4.12 1.93
N LEU A 51 9.31 -3.99 1.83
CA LEU A 51 8.55 -2.95 2.50
C LEU A 51 8.46 -3.23 4.00
N SER A 52 8.90 -2.25 4.78
CA SER A 52 8.71 -2.20 6.22
C SER A 52 8.17 -0.82 6.60
N PRO A 53 7.21 -0.72 7.55
CA PRO A 53 6.61 -1.80 8.34
C PRO A 53 5.58 -2.64 7.57
N ALA A 54 5.28 -3.84 8.09
CA ALA A 54 4.28 -4.75 7.50
C ALA A 54 2.89 -4.12 7.35
N GLU A 55 2.52 -3.18 8.24
CA GLU A 55 1.28 -2.41 8.10
C GLU A 55 1.25 -1.57 6.81
N TYR A 56 2.39 -0.99 6.42
CA TYR A 56 2.50 -0.26 5.16
C TYR A 56 2.47 -1.19 3.95
N ALA A 57 3.12 -2.35 4.03
CA ALA A 57 3.02 -3.37 2.98
C ALA A 57 1.57 -3.84 2.76
N ALA A 58 0.80 -4.02 3.83
CA ALA A 58 -0.62 -4.36 3.74
C ALA A 58 -1.47 -3.25 3.08
N MET A 59 -1.19 -1.98 3.40
CA MET A 59 -1.84 -0.83 2.75
C MET A 59 -1.60 -0.81 1.24
N VAL A 60 -0.34 -0.93 0.81
CA VAL A 60 0.05 -0.95 -0.61
C VAL A 60 -0.62 -2.12 -1.33
N ARG A 61 -0.59 -3.33 -0.74
CA ARG A 61 -1.23 -4.52 -1.33
C ARG A 61 -2.74 -4.34 -1.50
N ARG A 62 -3.41 -3.68 -0.55
CA ARG A 62 -4.87 -3.42 -0.63
C ARG A 62 -5.20 -2.44 -1.74
N GLU A 63 -4.43 -1.36 -1.88
CA GLU A 63 -4.61 -0.41 -2.97
C GLU A 63 -4.33 -1.02 -4.34
N LEU A 64 -3.28 -1.82 -4.46
CA LEU A 64 -2.99 -2.58 -5.67
C LEU A 64 -4.17 -3.46 -6.09
N GLN A 65 -4.78 -4.17 -5.14
CA GLN A 65 -5.96 -4.99 -5.42
C GLN A 65 -7.17 -4.14 -5.81
N ARG A 66 -7.41 -3.01 -5.12
CA ARG A 66 -8.53 -2.11 -5.44
C ARG A 66 -8.42 -1.56 -6.86
N GLN A 67 -7.25 -1.03 -7.21
CA GLN A 67 -7.01 -0.41 -8.51
C GLN A 67 -6.95 -1.44 -9.64
N ALA A 68 -6.39 -2.63 -9.38
CA ALA A 68 -6.40 -3.73 -10.34
C ALA A 68 -7.81 -4.31 -10.57
N ALA A 69 -8.70 -4.23 -9.58
CA ALA A 69 -10.09 -4.68 -9.65
C ALA A 69 -11.05 -3.63 -10.24
N ALA A 70 -10.63 -2.37 -10.34
CA ALA A 70 -11.36 -1.30 -11.03
C ALA A 70 -10.72 -0.88 -12.37
N PRO A 71 -10.37 -1.81 -13.29
CA PRO A 71 -9.59 -1.49 -14.50
C PRO A 71 -10.42 -0.76 -15.59
N GLY A 72 -11.18 0.27 -15.23
CA GLY A 72 -11.99 1.02 -16.20
C GLY A 72 -12.81 2.20 -15.67
N ALA A 73 -12.56 2.72 -14.46
CA ALA A 73 -13.31 3.86 -13.94
C ALA A 73 -12.72 5.23 -14.31
N ASP A 74 -11.44 5.30 -14.69
CA ASP A 74 -10.79 6.53 -15.18
C ASP A 74 -9.44 6.16 -15.79
N GLN A 75 -9.39 6.03 -17.12
CA GLN A 75 -8.16 6.21 -17.90
C GLN A 75 -8.46 7.17 -19.04
#